data_AF-A0A0G1RC99-F1
#
_entry.id   AF-A0A0G1RC99-F1
#
_cell.length_a   1.000
_cell.length_b   1.000
_cell.length_c   1.000
_cell.angle_alpha   90.00
_cell.angle_beta   90.00
_cell.angle_gamma   90.00
#
_symmetry.space_group_name_H-M   'P 1'
#
loop_
_entity.id
_entity.type
_entity.pdbx_description
1 polymer ?
#
loop_
_entity_poly.entity_id
_entity_poly.type
_entity_poly.pdbx_seq_one_letter_code
_entity_poly.pdbx_strand_id
1 'polypeptide(L)' 'IRRVSREGQRIYAKKSEIKSVKNGYGFSVVSTSRGVMTGESARKNGLGGEVICEVW' A
#
# COMPACT_ATOMS: atom_id res chain seq x y z
N ILE A 1 12.77 -3.88 4.70
CA ILE A 1 11.36 -4.30 4.50
C ILE A 1 10.59 -4.27 5.83
N ARG A 2 9.40 -3.66 5.87
CA ARG A 2 8.53 -3.58 7.06
C ARG A 2 7.13 -4.07 6.73
N ARG A 3 6.63 -5.10 7.43
CA ARG A 3 5.23 -5.56 7.31
C ARG A 3 4.28 -4.62 8.08
N VAL A 4 3.28 -4.10 7.38
CA VAL A 4 2.31 -3.11 7.90
C VAL A 4 1.03 -3.83 8.32
N SER A 5 0.33 -4.48 7.38
CA SER A 5 -0.83 -5.30 7.70
C SER A 5 -0.39 -6.65 8.28
N ARG A 6 -0.97 -7.02 9.42
CA ARG A 6 -0.73 -8.29 10.11
C ARG A 6 -2.06 -8.97 10.39
N GLU A 7 -2.00 -10.27 10.63
CA GLU A 7 -3.18 -11.11 10.84
C GLU A 7 -4.01 -10.62 12.04
N GLY A 8 -3.36 -10.12 13.09
CA GLY A 8 -4.01 -9.52 14.26
C GLY A 8 -4.49 -8.07 14.09
N GLN A 9 -4.06 -7.37 13.05
CA GLN A 9 -4.55 -6.03 12.72
C GLN A 9 -4.37 -5.76 11.22
N ARG A 10 -5.47 -5.92 10.48
CA ARG A 10 -5.49 -5.66 9.04
C ARG A 10 -5.55 -4.16 8.78
N ILE A 11 -4.62 -3.66 7.96
CA ILE A 11 -4.54 -2.24 7.62
C ILE A 11 -4.99 -2.04 6.19
N TYR A 12 -6.13 -1.36 6.02
CA TYR A 12 -6.67 -0.98 4.71
C TYR A 12 -6.57 0.53 4.54
N ALA A 13 -6.25 0.96 3.32
CA ALA A 13 -6.16 2.36 2.94
C ALA A 13 -6.99 2.62 1.68
N LYS A 14 -7.75 3.72 1.69
CA LYS A 14 -8.36 4.26 0.47
C LYS A 14 -7.28 4.85 -0.43
N LYS A 15 -7.58 5.04 -1.72
CA LYS A 15 -6.64 5.64 -2.69
C LYS A 15 -6.01 6.95 -2.19
N SER A 16 -6.77 7.77 -1.48
CA SER A 16 -6.34 9.07 -0.95
C SER A 16 -5.42 8.98 0.26
N GLU A 17 -5.45 7.84 0.96
CA GLU A 17 -4.70 7.61 2.19
C GLU A 17 -3.38 6.89 1.94
N ILE A 18 -3.19 6.34 0.73
CA ILE A 18 -1.93 5.72 0.32
C ILE A 18 -0.87 6.82 0.22
N LYS A 19 0.00 6.93 1.22
CA LYS A 19 1.11 7.89 1.25
C LYS A 19 2.35 7.33 0.58
N SER A 20 3.27 8.23 0.23
CA SER A 20 4.59 7.86 -0.27
C SER A 20 5.48 7.45 0.91
N VAL A 21 6.22 6.36 0.76
CA VAL A 21 7.11 5.84 1.81
C VAL A 21 8.42 6.61 1.75
N LYS A 22 8.98 7.00 2.91
CA LYS A 22 10.29 7.68 3.02
C LYS A 22 10.49 8.82 2.01
N ASN A 23 9.52 9.74 1.90
CA ASN A 23 9.58 10.88 0.95
C ASN A 23 9.79 10.49 -0.52
N GLY A 24 9.37 9.28 -0.93
CA GLY A 24 9.50 8.79 -2.31
C GLY A 24 10.70 7.88 -2.55
N TYR A 25 11.58 7.67 -1.55
CA TYR A 25 12.70 6.74 -1.64
C TYR A 25 12.31 5.28 -1.36
N GLY A 26 11.02 4.99 -1.23
CA GLY A 26 10.49 3.63 -1.06
C GLY A 26 9.07 3.51 -1.59
N PHE A 27 8.55 2.30 -1.59
CA PHE A 27 7.20 2.00 -2.05
C PHE A 27 6.44 1.13 -1.05
N SER A 28 5.13 1.35 -0.98
CA SER A 28 4.20 0.46 -0.30
C SER A 28 3.68 -0.59 -1.28
N VAL A 29 3.47 -1.81 -0.79
CA VAL A 29 2.82 -2.89 -1.54
C VAL A 29 1.39 -2.98 -1.04
N VAL A 30 0.44 -2.85 -1.96
CA VAL A 30 -0.99 -2.80 -1.66
C VAL A 30 -1.70 -3.94 -2.40
N SER A 31 -2.47 -4.73 -1.65
CA SER A 31 -3.40 -5.70 -2.22
C SER A 31 -4.70 -5.00 -2.56
N THR A 32 -4.98 -4.85 -3.85
CA THR A 32 -6.22 -4.22 -4.33
C THR A 32 -7.16 -5.28 -4.92
N SER A 33 -8.39 -4.90 -5.23
CA SER A 33 -9.35 -5.79 -5.92
C SER A 33 -8.91 -6.21 -7.33
N ARG A 34 -7.91 -5.55 -7.93
CA ARG A 34 -7.33 -5.90 -9.24
C ARG A 34 -5.96 -6.55 -9.12
N GLY A 35 -5.62 -7.07 -7.95
CA GLY A 35 -4.34 -7.71 -7.66
C GLY A 35 -3.39 -6.85 -6.83
N VAL A 36 -2.20 -7.38 -6.61
CA VAL A 36 -1.15 -6.75 -5.79
C VAL A 36 -0.36 -5.77 -6.65
N MET A 37 -0.21 -4.54 -6.19
CA MET A 37 0.53 -3.49 -6.91
C MET A 37 1.20 -2.51 -5.95
N THR A 38 2.06 -1.65 -6.48
CA THR A 38 2.66 -0.57 -5.69
C THR A 38 1.62 0.47 -5.30
N GLY A 39 1.83 1.15 -4.17
CA GLY A 39 0.93 2.21 -3.72
C GLY A 39 0.80 3.37 -4.72
N GLU A 40 1.82 3.62 -5.54
CA GLU A 40 1.73 4.58 -6.64
C GLU A 40 0.80 4.09 -7.76
N SER A 41 0.96 2.84 -8.19
CA SER A 41 0.08 2.23 -9.19
C SER A 41 -1.37 2.14 -8.71
N ALA A 42 -1.58 1.80 -7.43
CA ALA A 42 -2.91 1.80 -6.82
C ALA A 42 -3.54 3.20 -6.85
N ARG A 43 -2.77 4.25 -6.53
CA ARG A 43 -3.21 5.65 -6.66
C ARG A 43 -3.57 6.04 -8.10
N LYS A 44 -2.71 5.73 -9.07
CA LYS A 44 -2.96 5.99 -10.50
C LYS A 44 -4.22 5.30 -11.01
N ASN A 45 -4.45 4.06 -10.56
CA ASN A 45 -5.62 3.26 -10.89
C ASN A 45 -6.87 3.63 -10.09
N GLY A 46 -6.77 4.56 -9.14
CA GLY A 46 -7.89 4.98 -8.29
C GLY A 46 -8.36 3.91 -7.31
N LEU A 47 -7.51 2.93 -6.97
CA LEU A 47 -7.83 1.82 -6.09
C LEU A 47 -7.28 2.04 -4.68
N GLY A 48 -8.05 1.60 -3.69
CA GLY A 48 -7.57 1.33 -2.34
C GLY A 48 -7.26 -0.15 -2.15
N GLY A 49 -6.90 -0.53 -0.93
CA GLY A 49 -6.63 -1.93 -0.61
C GLY A 49 -5.93 -2.15 0.73
N GLU A 50 -5.52 -3.39 0.97
CA GLU A 50 -4.74 -3.77 2.15
C GLU A 50 -3.28 -3.35 1.96
N VAL A 51 -2.71 -2.61 2.91
CA VAL A 51 -1.29 -2.22 2.87
C VAL A 51 -0.46 -3.34 3.50
N ILE A 52 0.07 -4.23 2.67
CA ILE A 52 0.78 -5.44 3.14
C ILE A 52 2.10 -5.06 3.81
N CYS A 53 2.94 -4.33 3.09
CA CYS A 53 4.27 -3.97 3.56
C CYS A 53 4.78 -2.71 2.87
N GLU A 54 5.85 -2.17 3.44
CA GLU A 54 6.61 -1.07 2.90
C GLU A 54 8.06 -1.52 2.71
N VAL A 55 8.63 -1.11 1.58
CA VAL A 55 10.01 -1.41 1.19
C VAL A 55 10.74 -0.09 0.96
N TRP A 56 11.90 0.03 1.60
CA TRP A 56 12.91 1.05 1.43
C TRP A 56 14.26 0.43 1.80
#